data_AF-A0A7Z6TB81-F1
#
_entry.id   AF-A0A7Z6TB81-F1
#
_cell.length_a   1.000
_cell.length_b   1.000
_cell.length_c   1.000
_cell.angle_alpha   90.00
_cell.angle_beta   90.00
_cell.angle_gamma   90.00
#
_symmetry.space_group_name_H-M   'P 1'
#
loop_
_entity.id
_entity.type
_entity.pdbx_description
1 polymer ?
#
loop_
_entity_poly.entity_id
_entity_poly.type
_entity_poly.pdbx_seq_one_letter_code
_entity_poly.pdbx_strand_id
1 'polypeptide(L)'
;MDLNAADGGNRRYILVQLDESVGKDGYGTIADITRERLRRAGKQIVSKRTPDAPDIDTGFRSYHLDSSNVRAWDGTPDQLDLLGAVDNLVAGRTTDDLLVEMMLRLGVDLTTPLETREVAGSTLYNLAGTLFAYFGTDITVERANEVAKVLVAWRDEDPGDADTTVVVRDTGFVHSAAKLNFAAALEQAGFTTVRSI
;
A
#
# COMPACT_ATOMS: atom_id res chain seq x y z
N MET A 1 21.37 -13.00 -2.30
CA MET A 1 21.05 -13.31 -3.71
C MET A 1 21.95 -14.42 -4.25
N ASP A 2 23.29 -14.31 -4.17
CA ASP A 2 24.20 -15.36 -4.70
C ASP A 2 23.93 -16.77 -4.16
N LEU A 3 23.64 -16.91 -2.86
CA LEU A 3 23.31 -18.22 -2.27
C LEU A 3 22.06 -18.83 -2.91
N ASN A 4 20.96 -18.06 -3.03
CA ASN A 4 19.75 -18.51 -3.73
C ASN A 4 20.05 -18.87 -5.19
N ALA A 5 20.94 -18.12 -5.84
CA ALA A 5 21.33 -18.40 -7.21
C ALA A 5 22.11 -19.72 -7.35
N ALA A 6 22.90 -20.09 -6.34
CA ALA A 6 23.76 -21.26 -6.32
C ALA A 6 23.01 -22.55 -5.93
N ASP A 7 22.06 -22.47 -4.98
CA ASP A 7 21.37 -23.65 -4.44
C ASP A 7 19.87 -23.72 -4.80
N GLY A 8 19.36 -22.75 -5.57
CA GLY A 8 17.94 -22.68 -5.91
C GLY A 8 17.04 -22.32 -4.73
N GLY A 9 17.60 -21.83 -3.62
CA GLY A 9 16.84 -21.45 -2.43
C GLY A 9 16.00 -20.18 -2.61
N ASN A 10 15.11 -19.94 -1.65
CA ASN A 10 14.15 -18.83 -1.63
C ASN A 10 14.36 -17.88 -0.44
N ARG A 11 15.62 -17.67 -0.03
CA ARG A 11 15.93 -16.83 1.15
C ARG A 11 15.54 -15.38 0.89
N ARG A 12 14.75 -14.81 1.80
CA ARG A 12 14.36 -13.41 1.82
C ARG A 12 15.34 -12.61 2.70
N TYR A 13 15.44 -11.30 2.46
CA TYR A 13 16.26 -10.41 3.28
C TYR A 13 15.52 -9.10 3.58
N ILE A 14 15.84 -8.52 4.73
CA ILE A 14 15.48 -7.15 5.11
C ILE A 14 16.79 -6.44 5.38
N LEU A 15 16.98 -5.27 4.78
CA LEU A 15 18.17 -4.44 4.95
C LEU A 15 17.74 -3.06 5.40
N VAL A 16 18.35 -2.57 6.48
CA VAL A 16 18.14 -1.23 6.99
C VAL A 16 19.44 -0.46 6.82
N GLN A 17 19.36 0.72 6.20
CA GLN A 17 20.49 1.61 5.97
C GLN A 17 20.07 3.02 6.32
N LEU A 18 20.87 3.71 7.13
CA LEU A 18 20.65 5.13 7.42
C LEU A 18 21.00 5.97 6.19
N ASP A 19 20.18 7.00 5.94
CA ASP A 19 20.31 7.97 4.84
C ASP A 19 21.38 9.03 5.13
N GLU A 20 22.58 8.61 5.53
CA GLU A 20 23.70 9.53 5.77
C GLU A 20 24.15 10.18 4.46
N SER A 21 24.25 11.51 4.45
CA SER A 21 24.62 12.28 3.26
C SER A 21 26.06 12.01 2.83
N VAL A 22 26.29 11.96 1.52
CA VAL A 22 27.62 11.75 0.94
C VAL A 22 28.02 12.92 0.06
N GLY A 23 29.31 13.29 0.08
CA GLY A 23 29.88 14.32 -0.79
C GLY A 23 30.32 13.79 -2.15
N LYS A 24 29.59 12.83 -2.73
CA LYS A 24 29.99 12.12 -3.95
C LYS A 24 29.02 12.39 -5.09
N ASP A 25 29.56 12.74 -6.26
CA ASP A 25 28.75 13.00 -7.44
C ASP A 25 27.87 11.78 -7.80
N GLY A 26 26.58 12.05 -8.01
CA GLY A 26 25.59 11.06 -8.47
C GLY A 26 24.85 10.29 -7.38
N TYR A 27 25.17 10.46 -6.10
CA TYR A 27 24.42 9.85 -4.98
C TYR A 27 24.27 10.86 -3.83
N GLY A 28 23.06 10.99 -3.28
CA GLY A 28 22.81 11.89 -2.16
C GLY A 28 23.16 11.26 -0.81
N THR A 29 22.89 9.96 -0.65
CA THR A 29 23.06 9.24 0.62
C THR A 29 23.73 7.87 0.48
N ILE A 30 24.19 7.30 1.60
CA ILE A 30 24.67 5.92 1.66
C ILE A 30 23.57 4.92 1.23
N ALA A 31 22.30 5.22 1.52
CA ALA A 31 21.20 4.37 1.07
C ALA A 31 21.01 4.39 -0.45
N ASP A 32 21.26 5.53 -1.13
CA ASP A 32 21.27 5.57 -2.59
C ASP A 32 22.32 4.61 -3.17
N ILE A 33 23.52 4.63 -2.61
CA ILE A 33 24.63 3.74 -3.00
C ILE A 33 24.23 2.29 -2.73
N THR A 34 23.64 2.00 -1.58
CA THR A 34 23.19 0.66 -1.19
C THR A 34 22.15 0.11 -2.16
N ARG A 35 21.12 0.90 -2.50
CA ARG A 35 20.09 0.52 -3.48
C ARG A 35 20.70 0.22 -4.84
N GLU A 36 21.61 1.08 -5.32
CA GLU A 36 22.24 0.87 -6.62
C GLU A 36 23.15 -0.35 -6.62
N ARG A 37 23.87 -0.61 -5.53
CA ARG A 37 24.67 -1.82 -5.35
C ARG A 37 23.80 -3.07 -5.43
N LEU A 38 22.65 -3.09 -4.74
CA LEU A 38 21.70 -4.21 -4.77
C LEU A 38 21.15 -4.43 -6.19
N ARG A 39 20.75 -3.35 -6.88
CA ARG A 39 20.25 -3.41 -8.27
C ARG A 39 21.30 -3.99 -9.22
N ARG A 40 22.56 -3.55 -9.12
CA ARG A 40 23.66 -4.09 -9.95
C ARG A 40 23.98 -5.53 -9.64
N ALA A 41 24.00 -5.90 -8.36
CA ALA A 41 24.22 -7.28 -7.94
C ALA A 41 23.15 -8.21 -8.51
N GLY A 42 21.86 -7.84 -8.40
CA GLY A 42 20.75 -8.60 -8.99
C GLY A 42 20.91 -8.77 -10.50
N LYS A 43 21.14 -7.68 -11.25
CA LYS A 43 21.39 -7.73 -12.70
C LYS A 43 22.58 -8.62 -13.07
N GLN A 44 23.67 -8.52 -12.32
CA GLN A 44 24.86 -9.33 -12.57
C GLN A 44 24.57 -10.83 -12.37
N ILE A 45 23.83 -11.18 -11.33
CA ILE A 45 23.43 -12.56 -11.08
C ILE A 45 22.57 -13.08 -12.23
N VAL A 46 21.52 -12.34 -12.62
CA VAL A 46 20.65 -12.70 -13.75
C VAL A 46 21.45 -12.90 -15.04
N SER A 47 22.39 -11.99 -15.34
CA SER A 47 23.21 -12.06 -16.57
C SER A 47 24.11 -13.29 -16.69
N LYS A 48 24.39 -13.97 -15.56
CA LYS A 48 25.25 -15.17 -15.51
C LYS A 48 24.46 -16.47 -15.51
N ARG A 49 23.12 -16.42 -15.47
CA ARG A 49 22.28 -17.63 -15.43
C ARG A 49 22.12 -18.24 -16.81
N THR A 50 22.00 -19.56 -16.84
CA THR A 50 21.57 -20.30 -18.03
C THR A 50 20.04 -20.24 -18.17
N PRO A 51 19.49 -20.38 -19.38
CA PRO A 51 18.03 -20.39 -19.59
C PRO A 51 17.29 -21.47 -18.80
N ASP A 52 17.96 -22.61 -18.54
CA ASP A 52 17.37 -23.73 -17.79
C ASP A 52 17.50 -23.59 -16.26
N ALA A 53 18.17 -22.53 -15.78
CA ALA A 53 18.31 -22.31 -14.35
C ALA A 53 16.95 -21.89 -13.74
N PRO A 54 16.61 -22.32 -12.51
CA PRO A 54 15.40 -21.89 -11.84
C PRO A 54 15.30 -20.37 -11.78
N ASP A 55 14.09 -19.82 -11.85
CA ASP A 55 13.93 -18.39 -11.65
C ASP A 55 14.27 -18.02 -10.20
N ILE A 56 14.85 -16.84 -10.01
CA ILE A 56 15.24 -16.36 -8.68
C ILE A 56 14.80 -14.91 -8.50
N ASP A 57 14.22 -14.64 -7.32
CA ASP A 57 13.89 -13.27 -6.97
C ASP A 57 15.18 -12.48 -6.67
N THR A 58 15.49 -11.54 -7.57
CA THR A 58 16.58 -10.56 -7.42
C THR A 58 16.05 -9.14 -7.18
N GLY A 59 14.73 -8.99 -7.09
CA GLY A 59 14.06 -7.75 -6.81
C GLY A 59 14.18 -7.35 -5.34
N PHE A 60 13.72 -6.13 -5.07
CA PHE A 60 13.47 -5.64 -3.72
C PHE A 60 12.54 -4.44 -3.78
N ARG A 61 11.79 -4.22 -2.70
CA ARG A 61 11.10 -2.96 -2.44
C ARG A 61 11.98 -2.10 -1.54
N SER A 62 11.95 -0.79 -1.75
CA SER A 62 12.65 0.18 -0.90
C SER A 62 11.63 1.10 -0.27
N TYR A 63 11.75 1.27 1.03
CA TYR A 63 10.94 2.20 1.81
C TYR A 63 11.88 3.17 2.53
N HIS A 64 11.38 4.36 2.86
CA HIS A 64 12.07 5.32 3.72
C HIS A 64 11.15 5.68 4.87
N LEU A 65 11.73 6.09 5.99
CA LEU A 65 10.97 6.58 7.14
C LEU A 65 10.60 8.04 6.90
N ASP A 66 9.35 8.36 7.17
CA ASP A 66 8.83 9.72 7.09
C ASP A 66 7.76 9.92 8.18
N SER A 67 7.23 11.13 8.29
CA SER A 67 6.06 11.41 9.13
C SER A 67 4.85 10.60 8.68
N SER A 68 3.89 10.37 9.58
CA SER A 68 2.59 9.77 9.20
C SER A 68 1.96 10.55 8.05
N ASN A 69 1.25 9.82 7.18
CA ASN A 69 0.48 10.41 6.09
C ASN A 69 -0.79 11.08 6.59
N VAL A 70 -1.22 10.76 7.81
CA VAL A 70 -2.38 11.36 8.46
C VAL A 70 -1.91 12.42 9.45
N ARG A 71 -2.49 13.62 9.37
CA ARG A 71 -2.24 14.69 10.34
C ARG A 71 -2.65 14.23 11.74
N ALA A 72 -1.73 14.33 12.70
CA ALA A 72 -2.07 14.12 14.09
C ALA A 72 -3.00 15.25 14.56
N TRP A 73 -4.12 14.90 15.21
CA TRP A 73 -4.95 15.89 15.89
C TRP A 73 -4.15 16.47 17.07
N ASP A 74 -3.85 17.76 17.03
CA ASP A 74 -3.04 18.44 18.05
C ASP A 74 -3.77 18.70 19.38
N GLY A 75 -5.08 18.42 19.43
CA GLY A 75 -5.88 18.54 20.65
C GLY A 75 -6.19 19.97 21.05
N THR A 76 -5.78 20.99 20.27
CA THR A 76 -5.95 22.40 20.62
C THR A 76 -7.13 23.02 19.86
N PRO A 77 -8.24 23.36 20.55
CA PRO A 77 -9.43 23.93 19.90
C PRO A 77 -9.18 25.27 19.18
N ASP A 78 -8.18 26.01 19.64
CA ASP A 78 -7.90 27.39 19.19
C ASP A 78 -7.07 27.45 17.89
N GLN A 79 -6.58 26.31 17.39
CA GLN A 79 -5.87 26.13 16.12
C GLN A 79 -6.61 25.19 15.16
N LEU A 80 -7.95 25.13 15.24
CA LEU A 80 -8.75 24.41 14.25
C LEU A 80 -8.60 25.09 12.88
N ASP A 81 -7.64 24.62 12.08
CA ASP A 81 -7.71 24.76 10.65
C ASP A 81 -8.86 23.88 10.14
N LEU A 82 -10.06 24.46 10.11
CA LEU A 82 -11.28 23.80 9.64
C LEU A 82 -11.12 23.26 8.22
N LEU A 83 -10.29 23.87 7.37
CA LEU A 83 -9.99 23.37 6.03
C LEU A 83 -9.01 22.18 6.11
N GLY A 84 -8.02 22.25 7.00
CA GLY A 84 -7.09 21.17 7.30
C GLY A 84 -7.71 19.95 8.01
N ALA A 85 -8.88 20.13 8.64
CA ALA A 85 -9.69 19.07 9.24
C ALA A 85 -10.57 18.33 8.22
N VAL A 86 -10.83 18.93 7.05
CA VAL A 86 -11.62 18.32 5.95
C VAL A 86 -10.76 17.40 5.10
N ASP A 87 -9.45 17.64 5.03
CA ASP A 87 -8.49 16.70 4.44
C ASP A 87 -7.37 16.40 5.42
N ASN A 88 -7.48 15.27 6.09
CA ASN A 88 -6.54 14.81 7.11
C ASN A 88 -5.26 14.22 6.52
N LEU A 89 -5.09 14.25 5.20
CA LEU A 89 -3.90 13.79 4.52
C LEU A 89 -2.84 14.89 4.43
N VAL A 90 -1.59 14.52 4.68
CA VAL A 90 -0.45 15.40 4.43
C VAL A 90 -0.32 15.65 2.93
N ALA A 91 -0.09 16.91 2.54
CA ALA A 91 0.04 17.29 1.14
C ALA A 91 1.25 16.57 0.49
N GLY A 92 1.07 16.13 -0.76
CA GLY A 92 2.12 15.45 -1.53
C GLY A 92 2.24 13.94 -1.26
N ARG A 93 1.43 13.37 -0.37
CA ARG A 93 1.36 11.92 -0.15
C ARG A 93 0.59 11.22 -1.26
N THR A 94 1.08 10.05 -1.66
CA THR A 94 0.46 9.19 -2.65
C THR A 94 -0.50 8.19 -2.00
N THR A 95 -1.37 7.58 -2.80
CA THR A 95 -2.22 6.47 -2.36
C THR A 95 -1.41 5.25 -1.95
N ASP A 96 -0.22 5.07 -2.54
CA ASP A 96 0.71 4.00 -2.18
C ASP A 96 1.34 4.24 -0.79
N ASP A 97 1.65 5.50 -0.44
CA ASP A 97 2.14 5.84 0.91
C ASP A 97 1.09 5.48 1.97
N LEU A 98 -0.19 5.75 1.68
CA LEU A 98 -1.30 5.39 2.54
C LEU A 98 -1.47 3.89 2.67
N LEU A 99 -1.39 3.18 1.54
CA LEU A 99 -1.47 1.73 1.55
C LEU A 99 -0.38 1.12 2.44
N VAL A 100 0.86 1.55 2.28
CA VAL A 100 2.00 1.05 3.06
C VAL A 100 1.82 1.37 4.55
N GLU A 101 1.36 2.57 4.90
CA GLU A 101 1.08 2.90 6.31
C GLU A 101 -0.05 2.02 6.88
N MET A 102 -1.11 1.77 6.11
CA MET A 102 -2.21 0.90 6.53
C MET A 102 -1.78 -0.54 6.68
N MET A 103 -0.94 -1.06 5.78
CA MET A 103 -0.34 -2.37 5.91
C MET A 103 0.39 -2.50 7.25
N LEU A 104 1.24 -1.53 7.58
CA LEU A 104 1.99 -1.54 8.85
C LEU A 104 1.07 -1.43 10.08
N ARG A 105 0.08 -0.53 10.06
CA ARG A 105 -0.85 -0.33 11.19
C ARG A 105 -1.74 -1.54 11.44
N LEU A 106 -2.10 -2.28 10.39
CA LEU A 106 -2.95 -3.46 10.46
C LEU A 106 -2.16 -4.76 10.58
N GLY A 107 -0.82 -4.70 10.61
CA GLY A 107 0.04 -5.88 10.74
C GLY A 107 0.11 -6.74 9.48
N VAL A 108 -0.20 -6.18 8.32
CA VAL A 108 -0.05 -6.85 7.01
C VAL A 108 1.40 -6.75 6.55
N ASP A 109 2.00 -7.90 6.20
CA ASP A 109 3.38 -7.96 5.75
C ASP A 109 3.61 -7.16 4.46
N LEU A 110 4.70 -6.38 4.41
CA LEU A 110 5.11 -5.60 3.22
C LEU A 110 5.49 -6.46 2.01
N THR A 111 5.58 -7.79 2.19
CA THR A 111 5.81 -8.77 1.12
C THR A 111 4.52 -9.37 0.57
N THR A 112 3.36 -9.00 1.12
CA THR A 112 2.05 -9.49 0.67
C THR A 112 1.85 -9.12 -0.80
N PRO A 113 1.41 -10.07 -1.66
CA PRO A 113 1.07 -9.80 -3.04
C PRO A 113 0.04 -8.66 -3.13
N LEU A 114 0.30 -7.71 -4.03
CA LEU A 114 -0.55 -6.57 -4.26
C LEU A 114 -1.13 -6.66 -5.66
N GLU A 115 -2.46 -6.68 -5.75
CA GLU A 115 -3.19 -6.57 -7.00
C GLU A 115 -3.99 -5.27 -7.02
N THR A 116 -4.23 -4.75 -8.23
CA THR A 116 -4.91 -3.45 -8.42
C THR A 116 -5.96 -3.53 -9.52
N ARG A 117 -7.09 -2.86 -9.33
CA ARG A 117 -8.12 -2.62 -10.35
C ARG A 117 -8.53 -1.16 -10.35
N GLU A 118 -8.93 -0.65 -11.51
CA GLU A 118 -9.50 0.71 -11.62
C GLU A 118 -11.02 0.65 -11.44
N VAL A 119 -11.56 1.46 -10.52
CA VAL A 119 -13.00 1.54 -10.24
C VAL A 119 -13.40 2.98 -9.93
N ALA A 120 -14.48 3.46 -10.56
CA ALA A 120 -14.97 4.83 -10.40
C ALA A 120 -13.89 5.94 -10.55
N GLY A 121 -12.86 5.69 -11.36
CA GLY A 121 -11.76 6.62 -11.62
C GLY A 121 -10.66 6.65 -10.54
N SER A 122 -10.57 5.62 -9.71
CA SER A 122 -9.47 5.47 -8.75
C SER A 122 -9.08 3.99 -8.58
N THR A 123 -7.86 3.77 -8.09
CA THR A 123 -7.33 2.43 -7.88
C THR A 123 -7.93 1.77 -6.63
N LEU A 124 -8.46 0.57 -6.80
CA LEU A 124 -8.83 -0.39 -5.75
C LEU A 124 -7.68 -1.39 -5.60
N TYR A 125 -7.19 -1.53 -4.39
CA TYR A 125 -6.08 -2.41 -4.03
C TYR A 125 -6.59 -3.66 -3.33
N ASN A 126 -5.99 -4.82 -3.62
CA ASN A 126 -6.23 -6.09 -2.93
C ASN A 126 -4.90 -6.70 -2.47
N LEU A 127 -4.79 -6.95 -1.17
CA LEU A 127 -3.65 -7.60 -0.53
C LEU A 127 -4.04 -9.02 -0.11
N ALA A 128 -3.95 -9.94 -1.08
CA ALA A 128 -4.22 -11.37 -0.90
C ALA A 128 -5.55 -11.68 -0.19
N GLY A 129 -6.62 -10.97 -0.54
CA GLY A 129 -7.97 -11.15 0.01
C GLY A 129 -8.16 -10.73 1.47
N THR A 130 -7.08 -10.32 2.15
CA THR A 130 -7.12 -9.96 3.58
C THR A 130 -7.41 -8.47 3.79
N LEU A 131 -6.84 -7.62 2.93
CA LEU A 131 -7.01 -6.17 3.00
C LEU A 131 -7.34 -5.61 1.62
N PHE A 132 -8.50 -4.96 1.51
CA PHE A 132 -8.86 -4.13 0.38
C PHE A 132 -8.70 -2.66 0.76
N ALA A 133 -8.17 -1.84 -0.15
CA ALA A 133 -8.04 -0.41 0.09
C ALA A 133 -8.56 0.40 -1.12
N TYR A 134 -9.30 1.46 -0.85
CA TYR A 134 -9.80 2.38 -1.88
C TYR A 134 -9.71 3.82 -1.38
N PHE A 135 -8.85 4.61 -2.03
CA PHE A 135 -8.53 5.99 -1.62
C PHE A 135 -9.05 7.05 -2.60
N GLY A 136 -10.10 6.72 -3.35
CA GLY A 136 -10.74 7.64 -4.30
C GLY A 136 -11.36 8.87 -3.62
N THR A 137 -11.49 9.94 -4.38
CA THR A 137 -12.17 11.18 -3.97
C THR A 137 -13.48 11.35 -4.74
N ASP A 138 -14.31 12.30 -4.29
CA ASP A 138 -15.60 12.61 -4.94
C ASP A 138 -16.51 11.38 -5.06
N ILE A 139 -16.55 10.56 -4.01
CA ILE A 139 -17.36 9.34 -3.94
C ILE A 139 -18.81 9.74 -3.66
N THR A 140 -19.63 9.72 -4.72
CA THR A 140 -21.09 9.86 -4.64
C THR A 140 -21.74 8.53 -4.22
N VAL A 141 -23.05 8.52 -3.99
CA VAL A 141 -23.80 7.28 -3.67
C VAL A 141 -23.69 6.26 -4.82
N GLU A 142 -23.72 6.73 -6.06
CA GLU A 142 -23.59 5.89 -7.26
C GLU A 142 -22.21 5.24 -7.32
N ARG A 143 -21.14 6.02 -7.12
CA ARG A 143 -19.77 5.53 -7.11
C ARG A 143 -19.51 4.57 -5.94
N ALA A 144 -20.02 4.89 -4.75
CA ALA A 144 -19.95 4.00 -3.60
C ALA A 144 -20.57 2.62 -3.91
N ASN A 145 -21.75 2.60 -4.52
CA ASN A 145 -22.41 1.35 -4.91
C ASN A 145 -21.63 0.58 -5.99
N GLU A 146 -21.01 1.28 -6.94
CA GLU A 146 -20.13 0.67 -7.95
C GLU A 146 -18.92 0.01 -7.30
N VAL A 147 -18.20 0.75 -6.44
CA VAL A 147 -17.02 0.26 -5.72
C VAL A 147 -17.38 -0.94 -4.86
N ALA A 148 -18.49 -0.89 -4.10
CA ALA A 148 -18.92 -2.01 -3.28
C ALA A 148 -19.19 -3.26 -4.11
N LYS A 149 -19.86 -3.14 -5.26
CA LYS A 149 -20.12 -4.28 -6.16
C LYS A 149 -18.83 -4.92 -6.69
N VAL A 150 -17.88 -4.11 -7.14
CA VAL A 150 -16.60 -4.62 -7.65
C VAL A 150 -15.80 -5.29 -6.53
N LEU A 151 -15.81 -4.70 -5.34
CA LEU A 151 -15.12 -5.23 -4.17
C LEU A 151 -15.68 -6.60 -3.76
N VAL A 152 -17.01 -6.74 -3.70
CA VAL A 152 -17.69 -8.01 -3.44
C VAL A 152 -17.33 -9.05 -4.50
N ALA A 153 -17.46 -8.69 -5.78
CA ALA A 153 -17.15 -9.60 -6.87
C ALA A 153 -15.69 -10.07 -6.82
N TRP A 154 -14.76 -9.16 -6.53
CA TRP A 154 -13.33 -9.51 -6.44
C TRP A 154 -13.02 -10.41 -5.24
N ARG A 155 -13.63 -10.17 -4.08
CA ARG A 155 -13.49 -11.09 -2.94
C ARG A 155 -14.03 -12.49 -3.28
N ASP A 156 -15.15 -12.57 -4.00
CA ASP A 156 -15.79 -13.85 -4.33
C ASP A 156 -15.03 -14.64 -5.42
N GLU A 157 -14.09 -14.00 -6.16
CA GLU A 157 -13.20 -14.68 -7.12
C GLU A 157 -12.16 -15.57 -6.43
N ASP A 158 -11.66 -15.14 -5.27
CA ASP A 158 -10.72 -15.90 -4.45
C ASP A 158 -11.15 -15.81 -2.98
N PRO A 159 -12.17 -16.58 -2.58
CA PRO A 159 -12.72 -16.53 -1.24
C PRO A 159 -11.69 -17.09 -0.25
N GLY A 160 -11.02 -16.20 0.47
CA GLY A 160 -10.16 -16.56 1.59
C GLY A 160 -10.97 -16.92 2.84
N ASP A 161 -10.43 -17.81 3.67
CA ASP A 161 -10.99 -18.16 5.00
C ASP A 161 -10.72 -17.07 6.07
N ALA A 162 -10.01 -16.00 5.71
CA ALA A 162 -9.56 -14.95 6.63
C ALA A 162 -10.53 -13.77 6.67
N ASP A 163 -10.59 -13.09 7.82
CA ASP A 163 -11.35 -11.86 7.99
C ASP A 163 -10.87 -10.79 7.01
N THR A 164 -11.78 -10.33 6.15
CA THR A 164 -11.47 -9.29 5.18
C THR A 164 -11.67 -7.90 5.78
N THR A 165 -10.62 -7.08 5.75
CA THR A 165 -10.68 -5.67 6.11
C THR A 165 -10.77 -4.80 4.86
N VAL A 166 -11.65 -3.80 4.89
CA VAL A 166 -11.72 -2.76 3.86
C VAL A 166 -11.29 -1.42 4.46
N VAL A 167 -10.32 -0.75 3.85
CA VAL A 167 -9.90 0.61 4.22
C VAL A 167 -10.33 1.60 3.16
N VAL A 168 -10.97 2.68 3.58
CA VAL A 168 -11.39 3.78 2.70
C VAL A 168 -10.96 5.13 3.25
N ARG A 169 -10.76 6.10 2.35
CA ARG A 169 -10.56 7.50 2.71
C ARG A 169 -11.90 8.13 3.11
N ASP A 170 -12.04 8.58 4.36
CA ASP A 170 -13.28 9.16 4.89
C ASP A 170 -13.66 10.44 4.15
N THR A 171 -12.65 11.28 3.95
CA THR A 171 -12.75 12.59 3.27
C THR A 171 -13.01 12.46 1.77
N GLY A 172 -12.97 11.23 1.23
CA GLY A 172 -13.32 10.94 -0.16
C GLY A 172 -14.82 10.95 -0.44
N PHE A 173 -15.68 10.80 0.58
CA PHE A 173 -17.13 10.76 0.40
C PHE A 173 -17.75 12.16 0.33
N VAL A 174 -18.52 12.43 -0.73
CA VAL A 174 -19.19 13.73 -0.92
C VAL A 174 -20.30 13.95 0.13
N HIS A 175 -20.96 12.87 0.55
CA HIS A 175 -22.08 12.91 1.49
C HIS A 175 -21.99 11.79 2.52
N SER A 176 -22.40 12.05 3.76
CA SER A 176 -22.50 11.03 4.81
C SER A 176 -23.40 9.85 4.41
N ALA A 177 -24.42 10.11 3.57
CA ALA A 177 -25.28 9.06 3.01
C ALA A 177 -24.50 8.07 2.13
N ALA A 178 -23.52 8.53 1.34
CA ALA A 178 -22.71 7.65 0.50
C ALA A 178 -21.83 6.73 1.37
N LYS A 179 -21.23 7.27 2.44
CA LYS A 179 -20.46 6.50 3.42
C LYS A 179 -21.29 5.44 4.13
N LEU A 180 -22.47 5.81 4.64
CA LEU A 180 -23.36 4.89 5.35
C LEU A 180 -23.85 3.77 4.43
N ASN A 181 -24.26 4.11 3.20
CA ASN A 181 -24.69 3.12 2.22
C ASN A 181 -23.54 2.19 1.83
N PHE A 182 -22.33 2.72 1.67
CA PHE A 182 -21.14 1.93 1.38
C PHE A 182 -20.84 0.93 2.50
N ALA A 183 -20.78 1.39 3.76
CA ALA A 183 -20.53 0.54 4.91
C ALA A 183 -21.61 -0.54 5.05
N ALA A 184 -22.89 -0.19 4.90
CA ALA A 184 -23.99 -1.14 4.96
C ALA A 184 -23.94 -2.18 3.83
N ALA A 185 -23.56 -1.79 2.61
CA ALA A 185 -23.41 -2.71 1.49
C ALA A 185 -22.29 -3.73 1.72
N LEU A 186 -21.17 -3.29 2.32
CA LEU A 186 -20.06 -4.18 2.66
C LEU A 186 -20.41 -5.11 3.83
N GLU A 187 -21.07 -4.60 4.87
CA GLU A 187 -21.52 -5.43 5.99
C GLU A 187 -22.51 -6.51 5.53
N GLN A 188 -23.49 -6.16 4.69
CA GLN A 188 -24.43 -7.11 4.09
C GLN A 188 -23.75 -8.16 3.21
N ALA A 189 -22.65 -7.79 2.55
CA ALA A 189 -21.88 -8.72 1.75
C ALA A 189 -20.99 -9.64 2.58
N GLY A 190 -20.81 -9.40 3.88
CA GLY A 190 -20.00 -10.22 4.77
C GLY A 190 -18.55 -9.77 4.96
N PHE A 191 -18.23 -8.49 4.73
CA PHE A 191 -16.93 -7.95 5.13
C PHE A 191 -16.87 -7.79 6.65
N THR A 192 -15.84 -8.35 7.29
CA THR A 192 -15.73 -8.38 8.77
C THR A 192 -15.42 -7.01 9.35
N THR A 193 -14.67 -6.16 8.64
CA THR A 193 -14.23 -4.87 9.19
C THR A 193 -14.11 -3.81 8.09
N VAL A 194 -14.75 -2.66 8.29
CA VAL A 194 -14.57 -1.46 7.46
C VAL A 194 -13.91 -0.39 8.32
N ARG A 195 -12.77 0.13 7.86
CA ARG A 195 -12.04 1.23 8.51
C ARG A 195 -12.04 2.43 7.59
N SER A 196 -12.34 3.59 8.16
CA SER A 196 -12.18 4.87 7.47
C SER A 196 -10.97 5.58 8.04
N ILE A 197 -10.12 6.11 7.16
CA ILE A 197 -9.02 7.00 7.53
C ILE A 197 -9.32 8.42 7.13
#